data_AF-A0A656QMI1-F1
#
_entry.id   AF-A0A656QMI1-F1
#
_cell.length_a   1.000
_cell.length_b   1.000
_cell.length_c   1.000
_cell.angle_alpha   90.00
_cell.angle_beta   90.00
_cell.angle_gamma   90.00
#
_symmetry.space_group_name_H-M   'P 1'
#
loop_
_entity.id
_entity.type
_entity.pdbx_description
1 polymer ?
#
loop_
_entity_poly.entity_id
_entity_poly.type
_entity_poly.pdbx_seq_one_letter_code
_entity_poly.pdbx_strand_id
1 'polypeptide(L)'
;MNAPQIVGLDGKPMQTRSRVSMLAGGGNAPYDAADVTDPHLAAWMPSLGSPDTDLNAYRDRIVARVRDLVRNDGWASAGITRILDNAVGANFRPVAKPDYRALAHVSGNKAFDADWATEFGRALDAHWRAWAQDLGRYCDVQRALTMPQVFRLAYRHKLIDGDARALGDAQTRKRRFDHDAVRAEVARLASSCEARDVAVPLARRAVAG
;
A
#
# COMPACT_ATOMS: atom_id res chain seq x y z
N MET A 1 -65.13 -5.67 33.87
CA MET A 1 -65.50 -6.30 32.59
C MET A 1 -64.30 -7.07 32.11
N ASN A 2 -64.42 -8.39 31.88
CA ASN A 2 -63.30 -9.21 31.41
C ASN A 2 -63.02 -8.94 29.93
N ALA A 3 -61.74 -8.87 29.55
CA ALA A 3 -61.34 -8.67 28.17
C ALA A 3 -61.78 -9.88 27.31
N PRO A 4 -62.27 -9.66 26.07
CA PRO A 4 -62.66 -10.75 25.19
C PRO A 4 -61.44 -11.61 24.83
N GLN A 5 -61.55 -12.93 25.04
CA GLN A 5 -60.50 -13.92 24.78
C GLN A 5 -60.94 -14.84 23.63
N ILE A 6 -60.06 -15.02 22.64
CA ILE A 6 -60.35 -15.87 21.47
C ILE A 6 -60.16 -17.34 21.87
N VAL A 7 -61.20 -18.14 21.70
CA VAL A 7 -61.27 -19.56 22.08
C VAL A 7 -61.22 -20.42 20.82
N GLY A 8 -60.48 -21.52 20.88
CA GLY A 8 -60.41 -22.50 19.80
C GLY A 8 -61.68 -23.36 19.70
N LEU A 9 -61.76 -24.19 18.66
CA LEU A 9 -62.91 -25.08 18.43
C LEU A 9 -63.11 -26.11 19.57
N ASP A 10 -62.06 -26.37 20.34
CA ASP A 10 -62.01 -27.24 21.51
C ASP A 10 -62.42 -26.54 22.82
N GLY A 11 -62.90 -25.29 22.76
CA GLY A 11 -63.39 -24.56 23.93
C GLY A 11 -62.28 -24.06 24.86
N LYS A 12 -61.01 -24.27 24.52
CA LYS A 12 -59.85 -23.78 25.28
C LYS A 12 -59.35 -22.47 24.67
N PRO A 13 -58.87 -21.52 25.49
CA PRO A 13 -58.31 -20.30 24.97
C PRO A 13 -57.12 -20.63 24.07
N MET A 14 -57.12 -20.04 22.87
CA MET A 14 -56.01 -20.24 21.94
C MET A 14 -54.74 -19.76 22.61
N GLN A 15 -53.82 -20.69 22.87
CA GLN A 15 -52.50 -20.36 23.40
C GLN A 15 -51.81 -19.50 22.34
N THR A 16 -51.56 -18.24 22.66
CA THR A 16 -50.64 -17.43 21.84
C THR A 16 -49.33 -18.20 21.80
N ARG A 17 -48.94 -18.67 20.62
CA ARG A 17 -47.68 -19.40 20.49
C ARG A 17 -46.61 -18.47 21.05
N SER A 18 -45.94 -18.93 22.11
CA SER A 18 -44.77 -18.27 22.67
C SER A 18 -43.93 -17.79 21.50
N ARG A 19 -43.62 -16.48 21.50
CA ARG A 19 -42.78 -15.88 20.45
C ARG A 19 -41.63 -16.84 20.23
N VAL A 20 -41.43 -17.25 18.98
CA VAL A 20 -40.26 -18.01 18.56
C VAL A 20 -39.07 -17.39 19.27
N SER A 21 -38.45 -18.14 20.18
CA SER A 21 -37.26 -17.71 20.91
C SER A 21 -36.14 -17.65 19.88
N MET A 22 -36.11 -16.54 19.14
CA MET A 22 -35.09 -16.23 18.17
C MET A 22 -33.87 -15.73 18.95
N LEU A 23 -32.76 -16.44 18.80
CA LEU A 23 -31.39 -16.02 19.13
C LEU A 23 -31.04 -15.81 20.62
N ALA A 24 -31.54 -16.66 21.51
CA ALA A 24 -30.92 -16.79 22.83
C ALA A 24 -30.43 -18.24 22.99
N GLY A 25 -29.19 -18.49 22.53
CA GLY A 25 -28.47 -19.73 22.83
C GLY A 25 -28.49 -20.02 24.33
N GLY A 26 -28.73 -21.28 24.69
CA GLY A 26 -28.92 -21.74 26.07
C GLY A 26 -27.66 -21.76 26.94
N GLY A 27 -26.63 -20.97 26.63
CA GLY A 27 -25.35 -20.95 27.34
C GLY A 27 -24.90 -19.53 27.67
N ASN A 28 -24.90 -19.18 28.97
CA ASN A 28 -24.10 -18.21 29.73
C ASN A 28 -23.54 -16.89 29.11
N ALA A 29 -23.87 -16.51 27.88
CA ALA A 29 -23.37 -15.34 27.18
C ALA A 29 -24.51 -14.65 26.40
N PRO A 30 -24.60 -13.30 26.42
CA PRO A 30 -25.66 -12.56 25.71
C PRO A 30 -25.61 -12.64 24.18
N TYR A 31 -24.54 -13.20 23.61
CA TYR A 31 -24.31 -13.31 22.18
C TYR A 31 -23.90 -14.74 21.86
N ASP A 32 -24.56 -15.37 20.88
CA ASP A 32 -24.26 -16.74 20.45
C ASP A 32 -22.77 -16.91 20.07
N ALA A 33 -22.14 -15.88 19.52
CA ALA A 33 -20.71 -15.90 19.16
C ALA A 33 -19.74 -16.01 20.37
N ALA A 34 -20.22 -15.72 21.58
CA ALA A 34 -19.47 -15.82 22.82
C ALA A 34 -19.87 -17.06 23.64
N ASP A 35 -20.78 -17.89 23.14
CA ASP A 35 -21.20 -19.12 23.81
C ASP A 35 -20.08 -20.18 23.71
N VAL A 36 -19.57 -20.57 24.88
CA VAL A 36 -18.51 -21.58 25.00
C VAL A 36 -19.06 -23.00 25.07
N THR A 37 -20.39 -23.16 25.12
CA THR A 37 -21.09 -24.44 25.23
C THR A 37 -21.77 -24.88 23.93
N ASP A 38 -21.91 -23.99 22.94
CA ASP A 38 -22.44 -24.33 21.61
C ASP A 38 -21.52 -25.39 20.95
N PRO A 39 -22.03 -26.57 20.54
CA PRO A 39 -21.27 -27.58 19.83
C PRO A 39 -20.54 -27.08 18.57
N HIS A 40 -21.02 -26.02 17.93
CA HIS A 40 -20.35 -25.41 16.78
C HIS A 40 -19.14 -24.54 17.17
N LEU A 41 -19.13 -23.97 18.38
CA LEU A 41 -18.10 -23.02 18.84
C LEU A 41 -17.21 -23.58 19.96
N ALA A 42 -17.62 -24.65 20.64
CA ALA A 42 -16.90 -25.23 21.77
C ALA A 42 -15.47 -25.69 21.41
N ALA A 43 -15.23 -26.10 20.17
CA ALA A 43 -13.90 -26.45 19.67
C ALA A 43 -13.10 -25.24 19.14
N TRP A 44 -13.73 -24.07 19.01
CA TRP A 44 -13.15 -22.85 18.45
C TRP A 44 -13.15 -21.73 19.49
N MET A 45 -12.18 -21.79 20.40
CA MET A 45 -11.97 -20.80 21.46
C MET A 45 -10.65 -20.03 21.26
N PRO A 46 -10.62 -19.03 20.36
CA PRO A 46 -9.41 -18.25 20.12
C PRO A 46 -9.08 -17.33 21.31
N SER A 47 -7.80 -17.22 21.66
CA SER A 47 -7.31 -16.22 22.61
C SER A 47 -7.02 -14.89 21.89
N LEU A 48 -7.23 -13.77 22.57
CA LEU A 48 -6.84 -12.44 22.10
C LEU A 48 -5.48 -12.08 22.69
N GLY A 49 -4.41 -12.19 21.91
CA GLY A 49 -3.07 -11.71 22.26
C GLY A 49 -2.69 -10.45 21.50
N SER A 50 -1.54 -9.87 21.87
CA SER A 50 -0.89 -8.87 21.01
C SER A 50 -0.43 -9.55 19.72
N PRO A 51 -0.47 -8.86 18.55
CA PRO A 51 0.05 -9.39 17.29
C PRO A 51 1.48 -9.96 17.41
N ASP A 52 2.31 -9.37 18.27
CA ASP A 52 3.67 -9.84 18.50
C ASP A 52 3.72 -11.20 19.21
N THR A 53 2.80 -11.47 20.12
CA THR A 53 2.75 -12.76 20.83
C THR A 53 2.12 -13.84 19.96
N ASP A 54 1.04 -13.48 19.26
CA ASP A 54 0.27 -14.42 18.45
C ASP A 54 0.98 -14.82 17.16
N LEU A 55 1.74 -13.90 16.52
CA LEU A 55 2.38 -14.17 15.24
C LEU A 55 3.80 -14.73 15.40
N ASN A 56 4.63 -14.17 16.30
CA ASN A 56 6.07 -14.46 16.31
C ASN A 56 6.39 -15.93 16.61
N ALA A 57 5.62 -16.59 17.48
CA ALA A 57 5.83 -18.00 17.81
C ALA A 57 5.57 -18.95 16.64
N TYR A 58 4.74 -18.54 15.67
CA TYR A 58 4.27 -19.42 14.59
C TYR A 58 4.68 -18.96 13.20
N ARG A 59 5.26 -17.77 13.05
CA ARG A 59 5.65 -17.14 11.78
C ARG A 59 6.44 -18.09 10.89
N ASP A 60 7.47 -18.73 11.42
CA ASP A 60 8.36 -19.59 10.64
C ASP A 60 7.64 -20.83 10.11
N ARG A 61 6.75 -21.42 10.91
CA ARG A 61 5.92 -22.55 10.50
C ARG A 61 4.93 -22.15 9.41
N ILE A 62 4.33 -20.97 9.54
CA ILE A 62 3.41 -20.42 8.53
C ILE A 62 4.17 -20.19 7.22
N VAL A 63 5.31 -19.51 7.24
CA VAL A 63 6.13 -19.24 6.04
C VAL A 63 6.61 -20.54 5.40
N ALA A 64 7.03 -21.53 6.18
CA ALA A 64 7.42 -22.84 5.65
C ALA A 64 6.27 -23.52 4.90
N ARG A 65 5.05 -23.51 5.47
CA ARG A 65 3.84 -24.04 4.82
C ARG A 65 3.47 -23.28 3.56
N VAL A 66 3.54 -21.94 3.56
CA VAL A 66 3.27 -21.12 2.37
C VAL A 66 4.28 -21.44 1.27
N ARG A 67 5.58 -21.51 1.59
CA ARG A 67 6.62 -21.84 0.62
C ARG A 67 6.46 -23.25 0.05
N ASP A 68 6.01 -24.21 0.86
CA ASP A 68 5.71 -25.55 0.40
C ASP A 68 4.51 -25.56 -0.55
N LEU A 69 3.42 -24.89 -0.16
CA LEU A 69 2.21 -24.74 -0.97
C LEU A 69 2.52 -24.09 -2.33
N VAL A 70 3.33 -23.04 -2.36
CA VAL A 70 3.68 -22.35 -3.62
C VAL A 70 4.51 -23.20 -4.58
N ARG A 71 5.27 -24.18 -4.07
CA ARG A 71 6.06 -25.09 -4.91
C ARG A 71 5.25 -26.30 -5.38
N ASN A 72 4.30 -26.78 -4.56
CA ASN A 72 3.62 -28.05 -4.78
C ASN A 72 2.17 -27.90 -5.28
N ASP A 73 1.52 -26.76 -5.05
CA ASP A 73 0.15 -26.50 -5.51
C ASP A 73 0.13 -25.45 -6.64
N GLY A 74 -0.36 -25.90 -7.80
CA GLY A 74 -0.52 -25.05 -8.98
C GLY A 74 -1.53 -23.93 -8.74
N TRP A 75 -2.55 -24.12 -7.88
CA TRP A 75 -3.56 -23.11 -7.64
C TRP A 75 -3.00 -21.95 -6.81
N ALA A 76 -2.27 -22.24 -5.74
CA ALA A 76 -1.54 -21.24 -4.96
C ALA A 76 -0.51 -20.48 -5.82
N SER A 77 0.29 -21.19 -6.62
CA SER A 77 1.31 -20.56 -7.48
C SER A 77 0.69 -19.64 -8.55
N ALA A 78 -0.42 -20.07 -9.16
CA ALA A 78 -1.17 -19.27 -10.11
C ALA A 78 -1.82 -18.04 -9.43
N GLY A 79 -2.37 -18.20 -8.22
CA GLY A 79 -2.95 -17.11 -7.44
C GLY A 79 -1.95 -15.99 -7.15
N ILE A 80 -0.74 -16.35 -6.70
CA ILE A 80 0.33 -15.37 -6.45
C ILE A 80 0.72 -14.67 -7.75
N THR A 81 0.90 -15.41 -8.83
CA THR A 81 1.31 -14.84 -10.12
C THR A 81 0.26 -13.86 -10.64
N ARG A 82 -1.04 -14.20 -10.51
CA ARG A 82 -2.14 -13.32 -10.88
C ARG A 82 -2.15 -12.04 -10.04
N ILE A 83 -1.98 -12.14 -8.72
CA ILE A 83 -1.93 -10.96 -7.85
C ILE A 83 -0.74 -10.07 -8.24
N LEU A 84 0.41 -10.69 -8.50
CA LEU A 84 1.65 -10.02 -8.90
C LEU A 84 1.52 -9.27 -10.23
N ASP A 85 0.88 -9.89 -11.22
CA ASP A 85 0.62 -9.28 -12.53
C ASP A 85 -0.33 -8.08 -12.44
N ASN A 86 -1.37 -8.18 -11.61
CA ASN A 86 -2.33 -7.10 -11.42
C ASN A 86 -1.76 -5.92 -10.62
N ALA A 87 -0.93 -6.18 -9.62
CA ALA A 87 -0.44 -5.14 -8.72
C ALA A 87 0.75 -4.35 -9.29
N VAL A 88 1.75 -5.03 -9.85
CA VAL A 88 3.00 -4.38 -10.30
C VAL A 88 2.90 -3.94 -11.76
N GLY A 89 2.25 -4.75 -12.60
CA GLY A 89 2.20 -4.52 -14.05
C GLY A 89 3.58 -4.56 -14.72
N ALA A 90 3.62 -4.14 -15.99
CA ALA A 90 4.85 -4.17 -16.79
C ALA A 90 5.77 -2.96 -16.56
N ASN A 91 5.21 -1.81 -16.16
CA ASN A 91 5.94 -0.57 -15.99
C ASN A 91 5.53 0.12 -14.70
N PHE A 92 6.50 0.40 -13.84
CA PHE A 92 6.32 1.22 -12.66
C PHE A 92 6.76 2.65 -12.96
N ARG A 93 5.80 3.58 -12.96
CA ARG A 93 6.05 5.01 -13.22
C ARG A 93 5.57 5.82 -12.03
N PRO A 94 6.46 6.47 -11.26
CA PRO A 94 6.04 7.48 -10.30
C PRO A 94 5.38 8.63 -11.06
N VAL A 95 4.42 9.27 -10.42
CA VAL A 95 3.81 10.50 -10.92
C VAL A 95 4.27 11.60 -9.99
N ALA A 96 5.33 12.30 -10.37
CA ALA A 96 5.86 13.39 -9.58
C ALA A 96 4.94 14.62 -9.68
N LYS A 97 4.39 15.05 -8.54
CA LYS A 97 3.60 16.28 -8.41
C LYS A 97 4.16 17.11 -7.26
N PRO A 98 5.24 17.88 -7.49
CA PRO A 98 5.81 18.71 -6.43
C PRO A 98 4.80 19.79 -6.01
N ASP A 99 4.60 19.94 -4.70
CA ASP A 99 3.77 21.02 -4.15
C ASP A 99 4.53 22.34 -4.20
N TYR A 100 4.40 23.04 -5.32
CA TYR A 100 5.07 24.33 -5.55
C TYR A 100 4.64 25.41 -4.56
N ARG A 101 3.40 25.35 -4.03
CA ARG A 101 2.93 26.36 -3.06
C ARG A 101 3.64 26.20 -1.74
N ALA A 102 3.68 24.98 -1.22
CA ALA A 102 4.44 24.68 -0.01
C ALA A 102 5.93 25.03 -0.19
N LEU A 103 6.52 24.69 -1.34
CA LEU A 103 7.92 25.02 -1.65
C LEU A 103 8.16 26.53 -1.70
N ALA A 104 7.28 27.31 -2.34
CA ALA A 104 7.37 28.76 -2.38
C ALA A 104 7.26 29.39 -0.99
N HIS A 105 6.39 28.86 -0.12
CA HIS A 105 6.24 29.34 1.25
C HIS A 105 7.47 29.03 2.12
N VAL A 106 8.02 27.81 2.02
CA VAL A 106 9.17 27.39 2.86
C VAL A 106 10.47 28.05 2.41
N SER A 107 10.68 28.19 1.11
CA SER A 107 11.91 28.79 0.55
C SER A 107 11.87 30.31 0.46
N GLY A 108 10.67 30.92 0.46
CA GLY A 108 10.48 32.33 0.12
C GLY A 108 10.68 32.65 -1.37
N ASN A 109 11.03 31.66 -2.20
CA ASN A 109 11.29 31.81 -3.62
C ASN A 109 9.97 31.69 -4.41
N LYS A 110 9.62 32.75 -5.16
CA LYS A 110 8.36 32.80 -5.93
C LYS A 110 8.45 32.11 -7.29
N ALA A 111 9.65 31.74 -7.73
CA ALA A 111 9.87 30.99 -8.96
C ALA A 111 9.46 29.51 -8.85
N PHE A 112 9.13 29.01 -7.65
CA PHE A 112 8.35 27.78 -7.48
C PHE A 112 6.89 28.04 -7.87
N ASP A 113 6.61 28.00 -9.17
CA ASP A 113 5.30 28.18 -9.76
C ASP A 113 4.74 26.86 -10.33
N ALA A 114 3.51 26.92 -10.87
CA ALA A 114 2.83 25.74 -11.43
C ALA A 114 3.51 25.23 -12.72
N ASP A 115 4.12 26.12 -13.49
CA ASP A 115 4.80 25.79 -14.74
C ASP A 115 6.11 25.03 -14.44
N TRP A 116 6.89 25.53 -13.49
CA TRP A 116 8.07 24.87 -12.96
C TRP A 116 7.73 23.47 -12.42
N ALA A 117 6.67 23.34 -11.63
CA ALA A 117 6.25 22.04 -11.09
C ALA A 117 5.96 21.02 -12.20
N THR A 118 5.37 21.48 -13.29
CA THR A 118 5.05 20.66 -14.45
C THR A 118 6.32 20.25 -15.21
N GLU A 119 7.22 21.20 -15.47
CA GLU A 119 8.50 20.93 -16.14
C GLU A 119 9.39 19.99 -15.32
N PHE A 120 9.51 20.26 -14.03
CA PHE A 120 10.26 19.42 -13.10
C PHE A 120 9.68 18.01 -13.01
N GLY A 121 8.35 17.87 -12.90
CA GLY A 121 7.69 16.57 -12.90
C GLY A 121 8.01 15.77 -14.17
N ARG A 122 7.91 16.41 -15.35
CA ARG A 122 8.25 15.77 -16.65
C ARG A 122 9.72 15.35 -16.72
N ALA A 123 10.63 16.20 -16.26
CA ALA A 123 12.06 15.90 -16.24
C ALA A 123 12.35 14.72 -15.30
N LEU A 124 11.74 14.70 -14.11
CA LEU A 124 11.91 13.63 -13.14
C LEU A 124 11.35 12.30 -13.66
N ASP A 125 10.17 12.31 -14.28
CA ASP A 125 9.55 11.12 -14.87
C ASP A 125 10.41 10.54 -16.02
N ALA A 126 11.01 11.41 -16.83
CA ALA A 126 11.92 11.00 -17.90
C ALA A 126 13.20 10.34 -17.35
N HIS A 127 13.81 10.94 -16.33
CA HIS A 127 14.99 10.39 -15.66
C HIS A 127 14.69 9.07 -14.96
N TRP A 128 13.56 8.97 -14.26
CA TRP A 128 13.12 7.72 -13.66
C TRP A 128 13.03 6.62 -14.73
N ARG A 129 12.40 6.90 -15.87
CA ARG A 129 12.26 5.90 -16.93
C ARG A 129 13.61 5.44 -17.48
N ALA A 130 14.55 6.36 -17.66
CA ALA A 130 15.90 6.03 -18.12
C ALA A 130 16.64 5.15 -17.11
N TRP A 131 16.58 5.51 -15.82
CA TRP A 131 17.23 4.77 -14.74
C TRP A 131 16.59 3.39 -14.49
N ALA A 132 15.26 3.35 -14.43
CA ALA A 132 14.48 2.16 -14.07
C ALA A 132 14.58 1.04 -15.11
N GLN A 133 14.81 1.37 -16.38
CA GLN A 133 14.88 0.44 -17.51
C GLN A 133 16.25 0.49 -18.20
N ASP A 134 17.29 0.94 -17.50
CA ASP A 134 18.63 1.06 -18.06
C ASP A 134 19.20 -0.31 -18.49
N LEU A 135 19.90 -0.36 -19.62
CA LEU A 135 20.50 -1.59 -20.14
C LEU A 135 21.58 -2.15 -19.21
N GLY A 136 22.29 -1.29 -18.49
CA GLY A 136 23.29 -1.66 -17.48
C GLY A 136 22.69 -2.12 -16.16
N ARG A 137 21.35 -2.05 -15.99
CA ARG A 137 20.58 -2.53 -14.83
C ARG A 137 21.13 -2.05 -13.50
N TYR A 138 21.70 -0.86 -13.48
CA TYR A 138 22.38 -0.33 -12.31
C TYR A 138 21.44 0.00 -11.13
N CYS A 139 20.13 -0.11 -11.33
CA CYS A 139 19.15 -0.04 -10.25
C CYS A 139 19.21 -1.27 -9.33
N ASP A 140 19.84 -2.36 -9.77
CA ASP A 140 20.12 -3.57 -9.02
C ASP A 140 21.64 -3.72 -8.81
N VAL A 141 22.05 -4.06 -7.59
CA VAL A 141 23.47 -4.26 -7.22
C VAL A 141 24.09 -5.40 -8.03
N GLN A 142 23.30 -6.46 -8.31
CA GLN A 142 23.74 -7.59 -9.12
C GLN A 142 23.67 -7.30 -10.63
N ARG A 143 23.07 -6.16 -11.03
CA ARG A 143 22.81 -5.79 -12.42
C ARG A 143 22.03 -6.85 -13.20
N ALA A 144 21.10 -7.53 -12.52
CA ALA A 144 20.33 -8.62 -13.09
C ALA A 144 18.88 -8.22 -13.37
N LEU A 145 18.31 -7.25 -12.67
CA LEU A 145 16.89 -6.90 -12.81
C LEU A 145 16.68 -5.41 -13.12
N THR A 146 15.66 -5.11 -13.94
CA THR A 146 15.14 -3.74 -14.08
C THR A 146 14.26 -3.39 -12.91
N MET A 147 13.95 -2.10 -12.71
CA MET A 147 13.25 -1.67 -11.51
C MET A 147 11.85 -2.28 -11.34
N PRO A 148 11.00 -2.42 -12.38
CA PRO A 148 9.75 -3.17 -12.24
C PRO A 148 9.96 -4.65 -11.88
N GLN A 149 11.05 -5.27 -12.33
CA GLN A 149 11.38 -6.65 -11.97
C GLN A 149 11.85 -6.76 -10.50
N VAL A 150 12.58 -5.77 -9.99
CA VAL A 150 12.91 -5.67 -8.57
C VAL A 150 11.65 -5.53 -7.72
N PHE A 151 10.71 -4.65 -8.11
CA PHE A 151 9.42 -4.54 -7.42
C PHE A 151 8.61 -5.84 -7.48
N ARG A 152 8.64 -6.52 -8.62
CA ARG A 152 7.98 -7.82 -8.79
C ARG A 152 8.59 -8.88 -7.85
N LEU A 153 9.91 -8.92 -7.73
CA LEU A 153 10.60 -9.80 -6.79
C LEU A 153 10.24 -9.45 -5.33
N ALA A 154 10.30 -8.17 -4.97
CA ALA A 154 9.97 -7.69 -3.63
C ALA A 154 8.52 -8.03 -3.27
N TYR A 155 7.57 -7.76 -4.16
CA TYR A 155 6.16 -8.06 -3.90
C TYR A 155 5.90 -9.56 -3.80
N ARG A 156 6.62 -10.39 -4.57
CA ARG A 156 6.57 -11.86 -4.40
C ARG A 156 7.04 -12.28 -3.01
N HIS A 157 8.13 -11.72 -2.49
CA HIS A 157 8.56 -11.97 -1.12
C HIS A 157 7.53 -11.48 -0.10
N LYS A 158 6.90 -10.32 -0.33
CA LYS A 158 5.84 -9.83 0.53
C LYS A 158 4.65 -10.79 0.61
N LEU A 159 4.27 -11.39 -0.52
CA LEU A 159 3.14 -12.33 -0.60
C LEU A 159 3.47 -13.70 0.02
N ILE A 160 4.69 -14.20 -0.15
CA ILE A 160 5.09 -15.54 0.32
C ILE A 160 5.60 -15.51 1.76
N ASP A 161 6.50 -14.57 2.06
CA ASP A 161 7.26 -14.51 3.31
C ASP A 161 6.67 -13.49 4.31
N GLY A 162 5.72 -12.66 3.88
CA GLY A 162 5.08 -11.63 4.69
C GLY A 162 5.90 -10.34 4.83
N ASP A 163 7.13 -10.31 4.33
CA ASP A 163 8.02 -9.14 4.37
C ASP A 163 8.91 -9.10 3.13
N ALA A 164 9.32 -7.90 2.73
CA ALA A 164 10.22 -7.66 1.63
C ALA A 164 11.13 -6.48 1.97
N ARG A 165 12.45 -6.70 1.88
CA ARG A 165 13.45 -5.69 2.15
C ARG A 165 14.27 -5.44 0.90
N ALA A 166 14.53 -4.16 0.61
CA ALA A 166 15.47 -3.74 -0.40
C ALA A 166 16.68 -3.13 0.32
N LEU A 167 17.89 -3.54 -0.07
CA LEU A 167 19.12 -2.91 0.39
C LEU A 167 19.58 -1.95 -0.71
N GLY A 168 19.58 -0.66 -0.38
CA GLY A 168 20.20 0.35 -1.21
C GLY A 168 21.64 0.58 -0.77
N ASP A 169 22.58 0.48 -1.70
CA ASP A 169 23.93 0.98 -1.49
C ASP A 169 23.98 2.45 -1.93
N ALA A 170 24.16 3.37 -0.98
CA ALA A 170 24.42 4.79 -1.28
C ALA A 170 25.82 5.02 -1.86
N GLN A 171 26.66 3.98 -1.86
CA GLN A 171 28.05 3.98 -2.30
C GLN A 171 28.18 3.48 -3.75
N THR A 172 27.22 3.81 -4.62
CA THR A 172 27.42 3.77 -6.06
C THR A 172 28.65 4.63 -6.38
N ARG A 173 29.79 3.95 -6.55
CA ARG A 173 31.09 4.51 -6.91
C ARG A 173 30.88 5.53 -8.03
N LYS A 174 31.71 6.58 -8.04
CA LYS A 174 31.91 7.65 -9.06
C LYS A 174 32.13 7.15 -10.52
N ARG A 175 31.42 6.13 -10.98
CA ARG A 175 31.49 5.57 -12.32
C ARG A 175 30.15 5.78 -12.98
N ARG A 176 30.00 7.00 -13.50
CA ARG A 176 29.27 7.34 -14.73
C ARG A 176 27.88 6.70 -14.88
N PHE A 177 27.11 6.65 -13.80
CA PHE A 177 25.71 6.98 -13.98
C PHE A 177 25.66 8.45 -14.38
N ASP A 178 24.71 8.81 -15.23
CA ASP A 178 24.48 10.18 -15.67
C ASP A 178 23.94 11.08 -14.55
N HIS A 179 24.32 10.80 -13.29
CA HIS A 179 24.12 11.65 -12.14
C HIS A 179 24.60 13.06 -12.41
N ASP A 180 25.64 13.27 -13.23
CA ASP A 180 26.06 14.61 -13.59
C ASP A 180 25.05 15.30 -14.51
N ALA A 181 24.41 14.63 -15.48
CA ALA A 181 23.33 15.24 -16.26
C ALA A 181 22.04 15.39 -15.44
N VAL A 182 21.69 14.44 -14.57
CA VAL A 182 20.53 14.58 -13.68
C VAL A 182 20.75 15.72 -12.70
N ARG A 183 21.94 15.80 -12.11
CA ARG A 183 22.32 16.85 -11.17
C ARG A 183 22.48 18.18 -11.89
N ALA A 184 22.96 18.19 -13.13
CA ALA A 184 23.03 19.39 -13.97
C ALA A 184 21.64 19.83 -14.41
N GLU A 185 20.70 18.94 -14.72
CA GLU A 185 19.33 19.29 -15.12
C GLU A 185 18.49 19.71 -13.90
N VAL A 186 18.62 19.01 -12.78
CA VAL A 186 18.03 19.43 -11.49
C VAL A 186 18.66 20.76 -11.05
N ALA A 187 19.97 20.95 -11.18
CA ALA A 187 20.62 22.23 -10.93
C ALA A 187 20.23 23.29 -11.96
N ARG A 188 19.98 22.96 -13.23
CA ARG A 188 19.49 23.87 -14.27
C ARG A 188 18.07 24.32 -13.98
N LEU A 189 17.20 23.41 -13.52
CA LEU A 189 15.81 23.70 -13.15
C LEU A 189 15.71 24.42 -11.79
N ALA A 190 16.66 24.18 -10.87
CA ALA A 190 16.79 24.96 -9.64
C ALA A 190 17.39 26.35 -9.92
N SER A 191 18.39 26.42 -10.79
CA SER A 191 19.06 27.67 -11.18
C SER A 191 18.21 28.50 -12.15
N SER A 192 17.29 27.89 -12.92
CA SER A 192 16.29 28.64 -13.70
C SER A 192 15.27 29.34 -12.78
N CYS A 193 14.97 28.77 -11.61
CA CYS A 193 14.21 29.45 -10.56
C CYS A 193 15.00 30.63 -9.97
N GLU A 194 16.26 30.44 -9.59
CA GLU A 194 17.13 31.55 -9.11
C GLU A 194 17.35 32.64 -10.17
N ALA A 195 17.56 32.26 -11.43
CA ALA A 195 17.76 33.19 -12.54
C ALA A 195 16.49 34.00 -12.84
N ARG A 196 15.29 33.40 -12.69
CA ARG A 196 14.01 34.13 -12.76
C ARG A 196 13.86 35.12 -11.59
N ASP A 197 14.27 34.74 -10.38
CA ASP A 197 14.23 35.62 -9.19
C ASP A 197 15.14 36.85 -9.32
N VAL A 198 16.26 36.77 -10.06
CA VAL A 198 17.12 37.94 -10.34
C VAL A 198 16.63 38.74 -11.55
N ALA A 199 16.13 38.07 -12.61
CA ALA A 199 15.72 38.73 -13.84
C ALA A 199 14.39 39.49 -13.73
N VAL A 200 13.40 39.00 -12.97
CA VAL A 200 12.07 39.63 -12.87
C VAL A 200 12.08 40.96 -12.12
N PRO A 201 12.81 41.16 -11.00
CA PRO A 201 12.94 42.46 -10.34
C PRO A 201 13.73 43.47 -11.20
N LEU A 202 14.77 43.02 -11.93
CA LEU A 202 15.54 43.87 -12.84
C LEU A 202 14.70 44.33 -14.04
N ALA A 203 13.91 43.43 -14.64
CA ALA A 203 12.98 43.79 -15.72
C ALA A 203 11.85 44.72 -15.24
N ARG A 204 11.33 44.54 -14.01
CA ARG A 204 10.32 45.47 -13.43
C ARG A 204 10.89 46.84 -13.10
N ARG A 205 12.18 46.95 -12.74
CA ARG A 205 12.87 48.24 -12.51
C ARG A 205 13.16 48.99 -13.82
N ALA A 206 13.36 48.25 -14.92
CA ALA A 206 13.60 48.83 -16.25
C ALA A 206 12.33 49.33 -16.96
N VAL A 207 11.13 48.93 -16.50
CA VAL A 207 9.83 49.37 -17.05
C VAL A 207 9.17 50.45 -16.16
N ALA A 208 9.71 50.72 -14.98
CA ALA A 208 9.18 51.69 -14.01
C ALA A 208 10.00 52.99 -13.88
N GLY A 209 10.92 53.24 -14.82
CA GLY A 209 11.64 54.51 -15.01
C GLY A 209 11.57 54.92 -16.46
#